data_AF-A0A543KPA8-F1
#
_entry.id   AF-A0A543KPA8-F1
#
_cell.length_a   1.000
_cell.length_b   1.000
_cell.length_c   1.000
_cell.angle_alpha   90.00
_cell.angle_beta   90.00
_cell.angle_gamma   90.00
#
_symmetry.space_group_name_H-M   'P 1'
#
loop_
_entity.id
_entity.type
_entity.pdbx_description
1 polymer ?
#
loop_
_entity_poly.entity_id
_entity_poly.type
_entity_poly.pdbx_seq_one_letter_code
_entity_poly.pdbx_strand_id
1 'polypeptide(L)'
;MTEHPVGDSGWADVEPHQNALMSLHAREEDGAGFVPGVRRMGTGQALHTLAEASLDDVPVSARIGTLGELARAGFPELETAEAQYVALAESVAQARTGIDAQQLLDDVKEAAGDGVPFSALTSGRSLEHHEAAFVGQDVCSVRRVVTGGLAATWVFSEFETNAPFEKVADWVDPRSWPRRGPMLFRGMDLVGSGRPVSLPGPPRSEEHWHGIFHEKVQIVGPVNTLLHCDFWRDARAAGMTYDLALSLDDLIEVDRGFLTVNDLGPVRRVKALKIVGFRQKIWDQVTTLVRPFWTEWVRRAVEGGSSSRPVETPGPGPAGPDLDPGRAPGHDRPSGGRNLSWLEPAEDWIQFAAESSRTYVDLLDDMAGAAMQPDVRPADLLGHQRRIFNQLARDWSQAWVHGMGLLGQIADEGLEHGVAPPDRSGATFTAAASGVPGRTVPADQAGAEGTTVPLLDLRPDDAPAVSDLVSIEAGGARIPAASIAATVTPLGEGHAVRLRVDGTSWSPGLYVGEVVARPGAAPAPVQLYISRTTEV
;
A
#
# COMPACT_ATOMS: atom_id res chain seq x y z
N MET A 1 25.93 27.33 -9.25
CA MET A 1 24.68 28.09 -9.11
C MET A 1 23.99 28.07 -10.46
N THR A 2 23.11 27.10 -10.65
CA THR A 2 22.31 26.93 -11.85
C THR A 2 20.87 27.08 -11.41
N GLU A 3 20.21 28.09 -11.95
CA GLU A 3 18.84 28.50 -11.64
C GLU A 3 17.89 27.31 -11.82
N HIS A 4 17.15 26.99 -10.77
CA HIS A 4 15.96 26.16 -10.87
C HIS A 4 14.94 26.90 -11.75
N PRO A 5 14.41 26.29 -12.80
CA PRO A 5 13.27 26.88 -13.49
C PRO A 5 12.08 26.81 -12.52
N VAL A 6 11.75 27.96 -11.92
CA VAL A 6 10.43 28.18 -11.30
C VAL A 6 9.44 28.26 -12.46
N GLY A 7 9.09 27.10 -12.99
CA GLY A 7 7.92 26.95 -13.82
C GLY A 7 6.71 27.00 -12.90
N ASP A 8 5.92 28.06 -13.04
CA ASP A 8 4.58 28.16 -12.50
C ASP A 8 3.79 26.95 -12.98
N SER A 9 3.60 25.98 -12.09
CA SER A 9 3.40 24.60 -12.48
C SER A 9 1.92 24.18 -12.35
N GLY A 10 1.03 25.15 -12.13
CA GLY A 10 -0.40 24.95 -11.89
C GLY A 10 -0.72 24.43 -10.48
N TRP A 11 0.28 24.32 -9.58
CA TRP A 11 0.12 23.69 -8.26
C TRP A 11 -0.47 24.63 -7.21
N ALA A 12 -0.28 25.94 -7.35
CA ALA A 12 -0.77 26.94 -6.39
C ALA A 12 -2.30 27.06 -6.42
N ASP A 13 -2.93 26.80 -7.57
CA ASP A 13 -4.37 27.01 -7.76
C ASP A 13 -5.22 25.87 -7.16
N VAL A 14 -4.62 24.71 -6.83
CA VAL A 14 -5.36 23.52 -6.34
C VAL A 14 -5.16 23.26 -4.84
N GLU A 15 -4.10 23.84 -4.25
CA GLU A 15 -3.81 23.75 -2.81
C GLU A 15 -4.99 24.19 -1.91
N PRO A 16 -5.77 25.25 -2.25
CA PRO A 16 -6.94 25.63 -1.46
C PRO A 16 -8.04 24.55 -1.43
N HIS A 17 -8.30 23.89 -2.56
CA HIS A 17 -9.33 22.84 -2.67
C HIS A 17 -8.96 21.61 -1.84
N GLN A 18 -7.69 21.22 -1.85
CA GLN A 18 -7.20 20.10 -1.06
C GLN A 18 -7.21 20.41 0.42
N ASN A 19 -6.78 21.61 0.82
CA ASN A 19 -6.89 22.06 2.21
C ASN A 19 -8.35 22.06 2.69
N ALA A 20 -9.30 22.42 1.83
CA ALA A 20 -10.73 22.36 2.15
C ALA A 20 -11.21 20.91 2.35
N LEU A 21 -10.90 19.99 1.42
CA LEU A 21 -11.24 18.55 1.55
C LEU A 21 -10.66 17.94 2.83
N MET A 22 -9.38 18.17 3.08
CA MET A 22 -8.67 17.67 4.25
C MET A 22 -9.24 18.27 5.54
N SER A 23 -9.57 19.57 5.54
CA SER A 23 -10.20 20.23 6.68
C SER A 23 -11.58 19.67 7.00
N LEU A 24 -12.36 19.28 5.99
CA LEU A 24 -13.68 18.68 6.19
C LEU A 24 -13.55 17.25 6.71
N HIS A 25 -12.66 16.44 6.14
CA HIS A 25 -12.46 15.06 6.55
C HIS A 25 -11.81 14.93 7.94
N ALA A 26 -10.88 15.82 8.31
CA ALA A 26 -10.27 15.83 9.64
C ALA A 26 -11.26 16.14 10.79
N ARG A 27 -12.48 16.61 10.48
CA ARG A 27 -13.54 16.80 11.48
C ARG A 27 -14.31 15.53 11.80
N GLU A 28 -14.19 14.53 10.93
CA GLU A 28 -14.82 13.22 11.06
C GLU A 28 -14.05 12.34 12.05
N GLU A 29 -12.72 12.46 12.07
CA GLU A 29 -11.82 11.73 12.97
C GLU A 29 -11.61 12.52 14.27
N ASP A 30 -12.44 12.26 15.27
CA ASP A 30 -12.41 12.86 16.61
C ASP A 30 -10.97 12.91 17.20
N GLY A 31 -10.31 14.08 17.15
CA GLY A 31 -9.12 14.37 17.96
C GLY A 31 -7.72 14.15 17.34
N ALA A 32 -7.56 14.03 16.02
CA ALA A 32 -6.21 14.02 15.45
C ALA A 32 -5.51 15.39 15.63
N GLY A 33 -4.35 15.37 16.30
CA GLY A 33 -3.41 16.49 16.30
C GLY A 33 -3.07 16.91 14.87
N PHE A 34 -2.81 18.20 14.69
CA PHE A 34 -2.80 18.81 13.36
C PHE A 34 -1.60 18.37 12.50
N VAL A 35 -1.88 18.02 11.24
CA VAL A 35 -0.89 17.71 10.22
C VAL A 35 -0.14 18.99 9.79
N PRO A 36 1.21 19.00 9.81
CA PRO A 36 2.01 20.11 9.31
C PRO A 36 1.64 20.48 7.87
N GLY A 37 1.43 21.78 7.62
CA GLY A 37 1.19 22.30 6.28
C GLY A 37 -0.29 22.41 5.88
N VAL A 38 -1.21 21.72 6.56
CA VAL A 38 -2.65 21.97 6.35
C VAL A 38 -2.98 23.37 6.89
N ARG A 39 -3.92 24.11 6.29
CA ARG A 39 -4.48 25.32 6.90
C ARG A 39 -5.89 25.03 7.37
N ARG A 40 -6.18 25.27 8.66
CA ARG A 40 -7.51 25.01 9.22
C ARG A 40 -8.52 25.99 8.60
N MET A 41 -9.48 25.45 7.85
CA MET A 41 -10.59 26.22 7.30
C MET A 41 -11.85 25.97 8.12
N GLY A 42 -12.68 27.00 8.34
CA GLY A 42 -14.03 26.82 8.89
C GLY A 42 -14.90 25.98 7.94
N THR A 43 -15.89 25.25 8.45
CA THR A 43 -16.70 24.31 7.65
C THR A 43 -17.36 25.02 6.47
N GLY A 44 -18.03 26.15 6.72
CA GLY A 44 -18.63 26.97 5.66
C GLY A 44 -17.62 27.45 4.62
N GLN A 45 -16.42 27.87 5.04
CA GLN A 45 -15.37 28.30 4.11
C GLN A 45 -14.89 27.14 3.24
N ALA A 46 -14.64 25.97 3.84
CA ALA A 46 -14.22 24.79 3.10
C ALA A 46 -15.28 24.32 2.10
N LEU A 47 -16.55 24.24 2.53
CA LEU A 47 -17.69 23.90 1.66
C LEU A 47 -17.81 24.87 0.48
N HIS A 48 -17.73 26.18 0.74
CA HIS A 48 -17.77 27.20 -0.31
C HIS A 48 -16.61 27.04 -1.30
N THR A 49 -15.38 26.82 -0.80
CA THR A 49 -14.21 26.56 -1.64
C THR A 49 -14.39 25.34 -2.54
N LEU A 50 -15.03 24.27 -2.07
CA LEU A 50 -15.32 23.10 -2.92
C LEU A 50 -16.46 23.33 -3.93
N ALA A 51 -17.45 24.13 -3.57
CA ALA A 51 -18.57 24.47 -4.46
C ALA A 51 -18.08 25.27 -5.67
N GLU A 52 -17.19 26.23 -5.46
CA GLU A 52 -16.62 27.13 -6.48
C GLU A 52 -15.49 26.49 -7.30
N ALA A 53 -14.96 25.34 -6.87
CA ALA A 53 -13.87 24.66 -7.57
C ALA A 53 -14.28 24.28 -9.00
N SER A 54 -13.31 24.12 -9.91
CA SER A 54 -13.58 23.55 -11.23
C SER A 54 -13.92 22.05 -11.10
N LEU A 55 -14.60 21.48 -12.10
CA LEU A 55 -14.84 20.02 -12.14
C LEU A 55 -13.57 19.21 -12.44
N ASP A 56 -12.54 19.85 -12.98
CA ASP A 56 -11.23 19.23 -13.22
C ASP A 56 -10.45 19.07 -11.92
N ASP A 57 -10.62 20.01 -10.98
CA ASP A 57 -9.97 19.98 -9.67
C ASP A 57 -10.75 19.18 -8.63
N VAL A 58 -12.07 19.38 -8.58
CA VAL A 58 -12.98 18.69 -7.65
C VAL A 58 -14.18 18.16 -8.45
N PRO A 59 -14.12 16.91 -8.92
CA PRO A 59 -15.17 16.30 -9.73
C PRO A 59 -16.45 16.10 -8.93
N VAL A 60 -17.56 15.90 -9.65
CA VAL A 60 -18.90 15.65 -9.07
C VAL A 60 -18.88 14.53 -8.03
N SER A 61 -18.22 13.42 -8.35
CA SER A 61 -18.01 12.27 -7.47
C SER A 61 -17.35 12.64 -6.12
N ALA A 62 -16.34 13.50 -6.13
CA ALA A 62 -15.67 13.97 -4.91
C ALA A 62 -16.56 14.89 -4.07
N ARG A 63 -17.35 15.77 -4.72
CA ARG A 63 -18.31 16.65 -4.02
C ARG A 63 -19.40 15.85 -3.32
N ILE A 64 -19.99 14.88 -4.02
CA ILE A 64 -21.01 14.00 -3.46
C ILE A 64 -20.42 13.11 -2.37
N GLY A 65 -19.22 12.56 -2.59
CA GLY A 65 -18.50 11.80 -1.57
C GLY A 65 -18.30 12.61 -0.29
N THR A 66 -17.85 13.87 -0.42
CA THR A 66 -17.69 14.79 0.72
C THR A 66 -19.02 15.03 1.44
N LEU A 67 -20.12 15.26 0.71
CA LEU A 67 -21.45 15.40 1.31
C LEU A 67 -21.88 14.12 2.03
N GLY A 68 -21.60 12.94 1.49
CA GLY A 68 -21.91 11.65 2.09
C GLY A 68 -21.16 11.40 3.41
N GLU A 69 -19.86 11.70 3.46
CA GLU A 69 -19.09 11.59 4.71
C GLU A 69 -19.56 12.62 5.75
N LEU A 70 -19.80 13.87 5.33
CA LEU A 70 -20.35 14.88 6.25
C LEU A 70 -21.74 14.49 6.76
N ALA A 71 -22.56 13.82 5.95
CA ALA A 71 -23.86 13.29 6.36
C ALA A 71 -23.72 12.20 7.43
N ARG A 72 -22.73 11.30 7.31
CA ARG A 72 -22.40 10.28 8.34
C ARG A 72 -21.96 10.91 9.65
N ALA A 73 -21.23 12.02 9.59
CA ALA A 73 -20.86 12.83 10.74
C ALA A 73 -22.01 13.71 11.29
N GLY A 74 -23.23 13.58 10.75
CA GLY A 74 -24.40 14.34 11.20
C GLY A 74 -24.43 15.80 10.76
N PHE A 75 -23.76 16.13 9.64
CA PHE A 75 -23.55 17.48 9.11
C PHE A 75 -23.01 18.46 10.15
N PRO A 76 -21.70 18.39 10.46
CA PRO A 76 -21.07 19.31 11.39
C PRO A 76 -21.36 20.78 11.06
N GLU A 77 -21.63 21.59 12.10
CA GLU A 77 -21.87 23.03 11.99
C GLU A 77 -23.06 23.43 11.07
N LEU A 78 -24.01 22.52 10.80
CA LEU A 78 -25.14 22.75 9.89
C LEU A 78 -25.90 24.06 10.17
N GLU A 79 -26.20 24.36 11.43
CA GLU A 79 -26.93 25.59 11.81
C GLU A 79 -26.24 26.89 11.32
N THR A 80 -24.91 26.86 11.21
CA THR A 80 -24.11 28.02 10.79
C THR A 80 -23.63 27.95 9.35
N ALA A 81 -23.64 26.77 8.73
CA ALA A 81 -23.09 26.51 7.40
C ALA A 81 -24.12 25.98 6.39
N GLU A 82 -25.42 26.02 6.72
CA GLU A 82 -26.53 25.49 5.89
C GLU A 82 -26.46 25.98 4.44
N ALA A 83 -26.30 27.29 4.24
CA ALA A 83 -26.20 27.88 2.91
C ALA A 83 -25.03 27.31 2.09
N GLN A 84 -23.91 26.95 2.74
CA GLN A 84 -22.75 26.39 2.06
C GLN A 84 -22.90 24.89 1.76
N TYR A 85 -23.62 24.13 2.59
CA TYR A 85 -24.04 22.78 2.24
C TYR A 85 -24.94 22.78 1.00
N VAL A 86 -25.94 23.68 0.98
CA VAL A 86 -26.81 23.87 -0.19
C VAL A 86 -26.00 24.28 -1.40
N ALA A 87 -25.08 25.25 -1.29
CA ALA A 87 -24.23 25.67 -2.41
C ALA A 87 -23.38 24.53 -2.99
N LEU A 88 -22.83 23.65 -2.14
CA LEU A 88 -22.07 22.48 -2.60
C LEU A 88 -22.99 21.51 -3.36
N ALA A 89 -24.21 21.26 -2.88
CA ALA A 89 -25.19 20.43 -3.57
C ALA A 89 -25.70 21.08 -4.88
N GLU A 90 -25.91 22.39 -4.90
CA GLU A 90 -26.26 23.16 -6.10
C GLU A 90 -25.18 23.06 -7.17
N SER A 91 -23.91 23.05 -6.77
CA SER A 91 -22.80 22.88 -7.72
C SER A 91 -22.84 21.53 -8.45
N VAL A 92 -23.37 20.48 -7.79
CA VAL A 92 -23.63 19.18 -8.42
C VAL A 92 -24.84 19.26 -9.35
N ALA A 93 -25.92 19.90 -8.90
CA ALA A 93 -27.15 20.09 -9.68
C ALA A 93 -26.94 20.92 -10.96
N GLN A 94 -26.03 21.89 -10.93
CA GLN A 94 -25.64 22.66 -12.12
C GLN A 94 -24.82 21.82 -13.10
N ALA A 95 -24.00 20.89 -12.60
CA ALA A 95 -23.16 20.02 -13.42
C ALA A 95 -23.91 18.83 -14.03
N ARG A 96 -25.06 18.42 -13.47
CA ARG A 96 -25.80 17.21 -13.86
C ARG A 96 -27.29 17.49 -13.98
N THR A 97 -27.86 17.14 -15.13
CA THR A 97 -29.29 17.32 -15.38
C THR A 97 -30.12 16.39 -14.52
N GLY A 98 -31.23 16.89 -13.95
CA GLY A 98 -32.18 16.06 -13.19
C GLY A 98 -31.80 15.82 -11.73
N ILE A 99 -30.85 16.58 -11.20
CA ILE A 99 -30.51 16.61 -9.77
C ILE A 99 -31.13 17.87 -9.16
N ASP A 100 -31.84 17.69 -8.04
CA ASP A 100 -32.28 18.78 -7.18
C ASP A 100 -31.33 18.85 -5.97
N ALA A 101 -30.89 20.06 -5.60
CA ALA A 101 -29.88 20.24 -4.56
C ALA A 101 -30.38 19.81 -3.17
N GLN A 102 -31.65 20.09 -2.86
CA GLN A 102 -32.23 19.71 -1.58
C GLN A 102 -32.48 18.21 -1.52
N GLN A 103 -33.03 17.62 -2.59
CA GLN A 103 -33.18 16.17 -2.70
C GLN A 103 -31.84 15.44 -2.60
N LEU A 104 -30.76 15.99 -3.16
CA LEU A 104 -29.42 15.43 -3.04
C LEU A 104 -28.96 15.38 -1.57
N LEU A 105 -29.16 16.46 -0.81
CA LEU A 105 -28.83 16.52 0.62
C LEU A 105 -29.64 15.51 1.45
N ASP A 106 -30.93 15.36 1.12
CA ASP A 106 -31.80 14.38 1.76
C ASP A 106 -31.38 12.94 1.42
N ASP A 107 -31.05 12.67 0.15
CA ASP A 107 -30.63 11.35 -0.31
C ASP A 107 -29.27 10.93 0.27
N VAL A 108 -28.28 11.83 0.36
CA VAL A 108 -26.99 11.49 1.00
C VAL A 108 -27.16 11.26 2.50
N LYS A 109 -28.11 11.94 3.15
CA LYS A 109 -28.46 11.72 4.56
C LYS A 109 -29.15 10.37 4.76
N GLU A 110 -30.06 10.00 3.87
CA GLU A 110 -30.69 8.68 3.88
C GLU A 110 -29.66 7.57 3.66
N ALA A 111 -28.76 7.75 2.70
CA ALA A 111 -27.70 6.78 2.39
C ALA A 111 -26.62 6.67 3.49
N ALA A 112 -26.37 7.75 4.23
CA ALA A 112 -25.49 7.75 5.39
C ALA A 112 -26.08 7.03 6.61
N GLY A 113 -27.40 6.87 6.66
CA GLY A 113 -28.08 6.02 7.62
C GLY A 113 -27.98 4.52 7.26
N ASP A 114 -28.63 3.67 8.04
CA ASP A 114 -28.60 2.23 7.80
C ASP A 114 -29.67 1.80 6.79
N GLY A 115 -29.24 1.33 5.62
CA GLY A 115 -29.99 0.32 4.85
C GLY A 115 -30.13 0.51 3.34
N VAL A 116 -29.77 1.67 2.76
CA VAL A 116 -29.94 1.90 1.31
C VAL A 116 -28.69 2.54 0.68
N PRO A 117 -28.04 1.88 -0.30
CA PRO A 117 -26.98 2.49 -1.09
C PRO A 117 -27.45 3.78 -1.78
N PHE A 118 -26.63 4.85 -1.75
CA PHE A 118 -26.94 6.11 -2.43
C PHE A 118 -27.33 5.91 -3.91
N SER A 119 -26.64 4.99 -4.62
CA SER A 119 -26.94 4.65 -6.02
C SER A 119 -28.36 4.10 -6.25
N ALA A 120 -29.05 3.65 -5.20
CA ALA A 120 -30.42 3.18 -5.27
C ALA A 120 -31.47 4.29 -5.03
N LEU A 121 -31.05 5.49 -4.59
CA LEU A 121 -31.91 6.65 -4.34
C LEU A 121 -32.10 7.51 -5.59
N THR A 122 -33.01 8.49 -5.51
CA THR A 122 -33.42 9.32 -6.66
C THR A 122 -32.25 10.04 -7.30
N SER A 123 -31.47 10.78 -6.52
CA SER A 123 -30.30 11.53 -6.98
C SER A 123 -29.21 10.59 -7.48
N GLY A 124 -28.96 9.48 -6.77
CA GLY A 124 -27.96 8.49 -7.17
C GLY A 124 -28.27 7.81 -8.51
N ARG A 125 -29.54 7.55 -8.82
CA ARG A 125 -29.97 6.96 -10.11
C ARG A 125 -29.88 7.93 -11.29
N SER A 126 -29.90 9.23 -11.01
CA SER A 126 -29.75 10.30 -12.02
C SER A 126 -28.28 10.60 -12.36
N LEU A 127 -27.33 9.97 -11.67
CA LEU A 127 -25.89 10.14 -11.86
C LEU A 127 -25.27 8.95 -12.59
N GLU A 128 -24.11 9.18 -13.19
CA GLU A 128 -23.30 8.08 -13.69
C GLU A 128 -22.86 7.18 -12.53
N HIS A 129 -22.80 5.86 -12.75
CA HIS A 129 -22.56 4.91 -11.66
C HIS A 129 -21.28 5.20 -10.86
N HIS A 130 -20.19 5.56 -11.55
CA HIS A 130 -18.92 5.89 -10.91
C HIS A 130 -18.95 7.18 -10.09
N GLU A 131 -19.96 8.03 -10.26
CA GLU A 131 -20.13 9.25 -9.46
C GLU A 131 -20.88 9.00 -8.16
N ALA A 132 -21.76 7.99 -8.14
CA ALA A 132 -22.56 7.59 -6.99
C ALA A 132 -21.98 6.40 -6.21
N ALA A 133 -21.03 5.66 -6.79
CA ALA A 133 -20.46 4.45 -6.19
C ALA A 133 -19.82 4.74 -4.82
N PHE A 134 -20.08 3.84 -3.86
CA PHE A 134 -19.52 3.90 -2.50
C PHE A 134 -19.84 5.16 -1.68
N VAL A 135 -20.75 6.03 -2.14
CA VAL A 135 -21.21 7.17 -1.32
C VAL A 135 -21.97 6.61 -0.13
N GLY A 136 -21.52 6.96 1.08
CA GLY A 136 -22.07 6.41 2.32
C GLY A 136 -21.67 4.96 2.60
N GLN A 137 -20.61 4.43 1.96
CA GLN A 137 -20.13 3.06 2.18
C GLN A 137 -18.63 3.00 2.45
N ASP A 138 -18.19 2.02 3.24
CA ASP A 138 -16.78 1.85 3.59
C ASP A 138 -16.05 0.97 2.56
N VAL A 139 -15.47 1.59 1.54
CA VAL A 139 -14.62 0.90 0.54
C VAL A 139 -13.12 1.03 0.82
N CYS A 140 -12.73 1.95 1.71
CA CYS A 140 -11.33 2.24 2.04
C CYS A 140 -11.04 1.88 3.50
N SER A 141 -10.14 0.93 3.71
CA SER A 141 -9.64 0.52 5.02
C SER A 141 -8.24 1.05 5.23
N VAL A 142 -7.98 1.62 6.42
CA VAL A 142 -6.66 2.15 6.79
C VAL A 142 -6.21 1.50 8.08
N ARG A 143 -4.97 1.00 8.12
CA ARG A 143 -4.36 0.33 9.30
C ARG A 143 -2.92 0.75 9.48
N ARG A 144 -2.41 0.69 10.71
CA ARG A 144 -0.98 0.86 10.99
C ARG A 144 -0.28 -0.48 10.90
N VAL A 145 0.86 -0.50 10.23
CA VAL A 145 1.66 -1.71 10.00
C VAL A 145 3.16 -1.41 10.15
N VAL A 146 3.96 -2.46 10.31
CA VAL A 146 5.41 -2.41 10.20
C VAL A 146 5.85 -3.18 8.95
N THR A 147 6.68 -2.53 8.13
CA THR A 147 7.25 -3.09 6.89
C THR A 147 8.76 -2.93 6.92
N GLY A 148 9.52 -4.02 6.92
CA GLY A 148 10.99 -3.95 6.95
C GLY A 148 11.55 -3.22 8.19
N GLY A 149 10.84 -3.27 9.33
CA GLY A 149 11.20 -2.54 10.55
C GLY A 149 10.77 -1.07 10.58
N LEU A 150 10.19 -0.55 9.50
CA LEU A 150 9.71 0.82 9.40
C LEU A 150 8.20 0.89 9.68
N ALA A 151 7.78 1.92 10.42
CA ALA A 151 6.37 2.22 10.59
C ALA A 151 5.77 2.68 9.27
N ALA A 152 4.60 2.16 8.94
CA ALA A 152 3.88 2.51 7.74
C ALA A 152 2.37 2.43 7.96
N THR A 153 1.63 2.96 7.00
CA THR A 153 0.17 2.87 6.92
C THR A 153 -0.21 2.04 5.71
N TRP A 154 -1.10 1.09 5.95
CA TRP A 154 -1.73 0.23 4.98
C TRP A 154 -3.07 0.86 4.59
N VAL A 155 -3.25 1.18 3.31
CA VAL A 155 -4.48 1.73 2.72
C VAL A 155 -4.98 0.75 1.67
N PHE A 156 -6.20 0.26 1.83
CA PHE A 156 -6.72 -0.82 1.00
C PHE A 156 -8.16 -0.63 0.60
N SER A 157 -8.46 -1.08 -0.60
CA SER A 157 -9.82 -1.23 -1.09
C SER A 157 -10.03 -2.58 -1.75
N GLU A 158 -11.18 -3.16 -1.48
CA GLU A 158 -11.65 -4.36 -2.16
C GLU A 158 -13.13 -4.24 -2.46
N PHE A 159 -13.48 -4.46 -3.72
CA PHE A 159 -14.86 -4.35 -4.19
C PHE A 159 -15.08 -5.20 -5.42
N GLU A 160 -16.36 -5.42 -5.70
CA GLU A 160 -16.84 -6.05 -6.91
C GLU A 160 -17.54 -5.02 -7.79
N THR A 161 -17.39 -5.14 -9.11
CA THR A 161 -18.09 -4.29 -10.09
C THR A 161 -18.43 -5.06 -11.35
N ASN A 162 -19.47 -4.65 -12.08
CA ASN A 162 -19.76 -5.18 -13.42
C ASN A 162 -19.17 -4.31 -14.55
N ALA A 163 -18.28 -3.35 -14.25
CA ALA A 163 -17.59 -2.56 -15.25
C ALA A 163 -16.82 -3.46 -16.25
N PRO A 164 -16.70 -3.05 -17.53
CA PRO A 164 -15.98 -3.83 -18.54
C PRO A 164 -14.53 -4.09 -18.13
N PHE A 165 -14.07 -5.35 -18.24
CA PHE A 165 -12.71 -5.74 -17.85
C PHE A 165 -11.62 -4.81 -18.42
N GLU A 166 -11.71 -4.48 -19.71
CA GLU A 166 -10.77 -3.57 -20.39
C GLU A 166 -10.64 -2.20 -19.71
N LYS A 167 -11.76 -1.64 -19.23
CA LYS A 167 -11.74 -0.34 -18.53
C LYS A 167 -11.06 -0.45 -17.17
N VAL A 168 -11.30 -1.54 -16.44
CA VAL A 168 -10.69 -1.79 -15.13
C VAL A 168 -9.20 -2.11 -15.27
N ALA A 169 -8.83 -2.90 -16.28
CA ALA A 169 -7.43 -3.22 -16.58
C ALA A 169 -6.62 -1.97 -16.98
N ASP A 170 -7.21 -1.03 -17.76
CA ASP A 170 -6.60 0.28 -18.04
C ASP A 170 -6.40 1.13 -16.77
N TRP A 171 -7.29 1.00 -15.77
CA TRP A 171 -7.13 1.69 -14.48
C TRP A 171 -5.96 1.14 -13.65
N VAL A 172 -5.64 -0.16 -13.77
CA VAL A 172 -4.46 -0.77 -13.12
C VAL A 172 -3.15 -0.21 -13.66
N ASP A 173 -3.12 0.26 -14.90
CA ASP A 173 -1.92 0.79 -15.57
C ASP A 173 -1.55 2.20 -15.05
N PRO A 174 -0.33 2.40 -14.50
CA PRO A 174 0.12 3.68 -13.95
C PRO A 174 0.14 4.83 -14.95
N ARG A 175 0.27 4.53 -16.25
CA ARG A 175 0.23 5.55 -17.30
C ARG A 175 -1.12 6.26 -17.36
N SER A 176 -2.20 5.63 -16.86
CA SER A 176 -3.54 6.19 -16.86
C SER A 176 -3.87 6.99 -15.59
N TRP A 177 -3.10 6.83 -14.50
CA TRP A 177 -3.47 7.37 -13.19
C TRP A 177 -3.66 8.89 -13.14
N PRO A 178 -2.83 9.74 -13.79
CA PRO A 178 -3.07 11.19 -13.78
C PRO A 178 -4.41 11.57 -14.42
N ARG A 179 -4.84 10.84 -15.45
CA ARG A 179 -6.15 11.03 -16.10
C ARG A 179 -7.29 10.45 -15.25
N ARG A 180 -7.04 9.36 -14.54
CA ARG A 180 -8.03 8.62 -13.73
C ARG A 180 -8.12 9.09 -12.29
N GLY A 181 -7.22 9.93 -11.81
CA GLY A 181 -7.22 10.40 -10.42
C GLY A 181 -6.52 11.73 -10.28
N PRO A 182 -6.94 12.78 -11.03
CA PRO A 182 -6.22 14.05 -11.09
C PRO A 182 -6.12 14.74 -9.72
N MET A 183 -7.04 14.46 -8.79
CA MET A 183 -6.99 14.98 -7.43
C MET A 183 -5.77 14.51 -6.64
N LEU A 184 -5.29 13.29 -6.92
CA LEU A 184 -4.19 12.64 -6.23
C LEU A 184 -2.92 12.62 -7.11
N PHE A 185 -3.04 12.11 -8.33
CA PHE A 185 -1.92 11.93 -9.26
C PHE A 185 -1.84 13.10 -10.23
N ARG A 186 -0.76 13.87 -10.15
CA ARG A 186 -0.47 14.98 -11.05
C ARG A 186 0.45 14.58 -12.20
N GLY A 187 1.21 13.50 -12.03
CA GLY A 187 2.07 12.96 -13.07
C GLY A 187 2.52 11.54 -12.77
N MET A 188 2.70 10.76 -13.85
CA MET A 188 3.25 9.40 -13.85
C MET A 188 4.16 9.27 -15.09
N ASP A 189 5.34 9.88 -15.01
CA ASP A 189 6.26 9.97 -16.15
C ASP A 189 7.23 8.79 -16.14
N LEU A 190 7.33 8.04 -17.23
CA LEU A 190 8.30 6.95 -17.35
C LEU A 190 9.74 7.51 -17.40
N VAL A 191 10.64 6.94 -16.60
CA VAL A 191 12.03 7.35 -16.46
C VAL A 191 12.97 6.35 -17.17
N GLY A 192 13.98 6.89 -17.85
CA GLY A 192 15.05 6.10 -18.49
C GLY A 192 14.75 5.74 -19.95
N SER A 193 13.71 4.95 -20.21
CA SER A 193 13.31 4.54 -21.56
C SER A 193 12.02 5.22 -22.02
N GLY A 194 11.83 5.38 -23.34
CA GLY A 194 10.59 5.94 -23.90
C GLY A 194 9.37 5.01 -23.85
N ARG A 195 9.56 3.76 -23.40
CA ARG A 195 8.53 2.74 -23.20
C ARG A 195 8.97 1.74 -22.12
N PRO A 196 8.04 1.10 -21.39
CA PRO A 196 8.38 0.05 -20.44
C PRO A 196 9.15 -1.09 -21.10
N VAL A 197 9.94 -1.81 -20.31
CA VAL A 197 10.74 -2.95 -20.76
C VAL A 197 9.87 -4.20 -20.67
N SER A 198 9.66 -4.88 -21.78
CA SER A 198 8.90 -6.13 -21.80
C SER A 198 9.63 -7.23 -21.05
N LEU A 199 8.91 -7.95 -20.20
CA LEU A 199 9.40 -9.12 -19.48
C LEU A 199 8.85 -10.40 -20.12
N PRO A 200 9.58 -11.53 -20.07
CA PRO A 200 9.00 -12.82 -20.40
C PRO A 200 7.83 -13.10 -19.44
N GLY A 201 6.64 -13.34 -19.99
CA GLY A 201 5.41 -13.52 -19.21
C GLY A 201 5.41 -14.74 -18.28
N PRO A 202 4.73 -14.68 -17.13
CA PRO A 202 4.12 -15.86 -16.53
C PRO A 202 3.31 -16.61 -17.62
N PRO A 203 3.09 -17.92 -17.48
CA PRO A 203 2.36 -18.68 -18.49
C PRO A 203 1.01 -18.01 -18.76
N ARG A 204 0.75 -17.61 -20.02
CA ARG A 204 -0.48 -16.98 -20.54
C ARG A 204 -0.60 -15.44 -20.51
N SER A 205 0.50 -14.71 -20.31
CA SER A 205 0.48 -13.24 -20.44
C SER A 205 0.25 -12.75 -21.87
N GLU A 206 -0.64 -11.76 -22.02
CA GLU A 206 -0.80 -10.93 -23.23
C GLU A 206 0.11 -9.69 -23.18
N GLU A 207 0.29 -9.13 -21.99
CA GLU A 207 1.20 -8.01 -21.73
C GLU A 207 1.91 -8.24 -20.39
N HIS A 208 3.24 -8.05 -20.39
CA HIS A 208 4.08 -8.14 -19.20
C HIS A 208 5.28 -7.23 -19.36
N TRP A 209 5.44 -6.28 -18.45
CA TRP A 209 6.52 -5.31 -18.50
C TRP A 209 6.88 -4.78 -17.12
N HIS A 210 8.07 -4.20 -17.05
CA HIS A 210 8.49 -3.39 -15.91
C HIS A 210 8.95 -2.00 -16.35
N GLY A 211 8.88 -1.03 -15.45
CA GLY A 211 9.30 0.35 -15.70
C GLY A 211 9.47 1.15 -14.41
N ILE A 212 10.30 2.20 -14.46
CA ILE A 212 10.46 3.13 -13.34
C ILE A 212 9.66 4.39 -13.66
N PHE A 213 8.70 4.75 -12.81
CA PHE A 213 7.85 5.92 -12.99
C PHE A 213 8.19 7.00 -11.97
N HIS A 214 8.27 8.24 -12.43
CA HIS A 214 8.23 9.42 -11.58
C HIS A 214 6.77 9.72 -11.25
N GLU A 215 6.37 9.29 -10.06
CA GLU A 215 5.08 9.59 -9.47
C GLU A 215 5.15 10.99 -8.84
N LYS A 216 4.19 11.84 -9.23
CA LYS A 216 3.98 13.15 -8.63
C LYS A 216 2.57 13.17 -8.03
N VAL A 217 2.51 13.13 -6.72
CA VAL A 217 1.27 13.10 -5.96
C VAL A 217 1.09 14.40 -5.20
N GLN A 218 -0.16 14.81 -5.01
CA GLN A 218 -0.50 15.99 -4.23
C GLN A 218 -1.57 15.63 -3.18
N ILE A 219 -1.25 15.82 -1.90
CA ILE A 219 -2.17 15.57 -0.78
C ILE A 219 -2.31 16.84 0.08
N VAL A 220 -1.29 17.15 0.88
CA VAL A 220 -1.12 18.43 1.60
C VAL A 220 -0.12 19.31 0.86
N GLY A 221 0.95 18.69 0.37
CA GLY A 221 1.93 19.27 -0.53
C GLY A 221 2.31 18.25 -1.60
N PRO A 222 3.20 18.63 -2.51
CA PRO A 222 3.72 17.73 -3.53
C PRO A 222 4.59 16.65 -2.89
N VAL A 223 4.44 15.43 -3.38
CA VAL A 223 5.22 14.24 -3.01
C VAL A 223 5.72 13.58 -4.30
N ASN A 224 7.02 13.35 -4.39
CA ASN A 224 7.69 12.93 -5.61
C ASN A 224 8.52 11.66 -5.37
N THR A 225 8.08 10.56 -5.97
CA THR A 225 8.74 9.26 -5.82
C THR A 225 9.12 8.71 -7.19
N LEU A 226 10.20 7.93 -7.21
CA LEU A 226 10.47 6.99 -8.29
C LEU A 226 9.94 5.63 -7.84
N LEU A 227 8.97 5.10 -8.57
CA LEU A 227 8.36 3.80 -8.33
C LEU A 227 8.87 2.79 -9.36
N HIS A 228 9.37 1.65 -8.90
CA HIS A 228 9.55 0.48 -9.75
C HIS A 228 8.18 -0.21 -9.90
N CYS A 229 7.67 -0.29 -11.11
CA CYS A 229 6.37 -0.86 -11.43
C CYS A 229 6.52 -2.11 -12.31
N ASP A 230 5.87 -3.21 -11.94
CA ASP A 230 5.80 -4.44 -12.72
C ASP A 230 4.32 -4.75 -13.04
N PHE A 231 3.96 -4.66 -14.33
CA PHE A 231 2.61 -4.88 -14.82
C PHE A 231 2.50 -6.23 -15.52
N TRP A 232 1.41 -6.93 -15.25
CA TRP A 232 1.04 -8.15 -15.94
C TRP A 232 -0.44 -8.16 -16.28
N ARG A 233 -0.77 -8.69 -17.45
CA ARG A 233 -2.15 -8.88 -17.89
C ARG A 233 -2.29 -10.13 -18.74
N ASP A 234 -3.42 -10.81 -18.56
CA ASP A 234 -3.98 -11.79 -19.47
C ASP A 234 -5.43 -11.43 -19.86
N ALA A 235 -6.14 -12.34 -20.52
CA ALA A 235 -7.51 -12.12 -20.99
C ALA A 235 -8.57 -11.97 -19.87
N ARG A 236 -8.24 -12.35 -18.62
CA ARG A 236 -9.19 -12.44 -17.50
C ARG A 236 -8.67 -11.82 -16.20
N ALA A 237 -7.43 -11.37 -16.14
CA ALA A 237 -6.84 -10.75 -14.98
C ALA A 237 -5.77 -9.73 -15.38
N ALA A 238 -5.65 -8.67 -14.58
CA ALA A 238 -4.56 -7.72 -14.66
C ALA A 238 -4.04 -7.42 -13.26
N GLY A 239 -2.74 -7.22 -13.15
CA GLY A 239 -2.04 -6.99 -11.89
C GLY A 239 -0.90 -6.00 -12.09
N MET A 240 -0.67 -5.18 -11.08
CA MET A 240 0.46 -4.28 -10.99
C MET A 240 1.03 -4.37 -9.58
N THR A 241 2.35 -4.49 -9.46
CA THR A 241 3.07 -4.15 -8.23
C THR A 241 3.84 -2.87 -8.41
N TYR A 242 4.00 -2.13 -7.33
CA TYR A 242 4.90 -1.00 -7.31
C TYR A 242 5.67 -0.98 -6.00
N ASP A 243 6.92 -0.52 -6.06
CA ASP A 243 7.81 -0.37 -4.91
C ASP A 243 8.69 0.87 -5.04
N LEU A 244 9.12 1.42 -3.91
CA LEU A 244 9.89 2.65 -3.84
C LEU A 244 11.30 2.38 -4.33
N ALA A 245 11.65 2.96 -5.47
CA ALA A 245 13.04 3.01 -5.91
C ALA A 245 13.79 4.18 -5.24
N LEU A 246 13.14 5.34 -5.13
CA LEU A 246 13.73 6.54 -4.55
C LEU A 246 12.65 7.56 -4.13
N SER A 247 12.77 8.17 -2.95
CA SER A 247 12.04 9.42 -2.63
C SER A 247 12.89 10.62 -3.07
N LEU A 248 12.37 11.45 -3.97
CA LEU A 248 13.13 12.56 -4.57
C LEU A 248 13.19 13.80 -3.66
N ASP A 249 12.20 13.93 -2.80
CA ASP A 249 11.99 14.99 -1.81
C ASP A 249 12.26 14.53 -0.37
N ASP A 250 12.74 13.30 -0.20
CA ASP A 250 13.26 12.77 1.06
C ASP A 250 12.19 12.65 2.18
N LEU A 251 10.92 12.53 1.77
CA LEU A 251 9.75 12.46 2.65
C LEU A 251 9.33 11.02 2.97
N ILE A 252 9.49 10.10 2.02
CA ILE A 252 8.94 8.75 2.06
C ILE A 252 10.06 7.73 2.24
N GLU A 253 9.84 6.75 3.13
CA GLU A 253 10.75 5.63 3.39
C GLU A 253 10.15 4.28 2.95
N VAL A 254 8.83 4.19 2.88
CA VAL A 254 8.11 3.03 2.36
C VAL A 254 7.08 3.54 1.38
N ASP A 255 7.09 3.02 0.16
CA ASP A 255 5.99 3.17 -0.78
C ASP A 255 5.91 1.92 -1.64
N ARG A 256 4.95 1.06 -1.35
CA ARG A 256 4.76 -0.16 -2.11
C ARG A 256 3.33 -0.64 -2.08
N GLY A 257 2.98 -1.51 -3.00
CA GLY A 257 1.65 -2.09 -3.00
C GLY A 257 1.32 -2.82 -4.28
N PHE A 258 0.02 -2.98 -4.51
CA PHE A 258 -0.47 -3.63 -5.70
C PHE A 258 -1.84 -3.13 -6.12
N LEU A 259 -2.16 -3.33 -7.40
CA LEU A 259 -3.49 -3.21 -7.95
C LEU A 259 -3.81 -4.48 -8.71
N THR A 260 -5.02 -4.99 -8.55
CA THR A 260 -5.45 -6.21 -9.24
C THR A 260 -6.91 -6.15 -9.66
N VAL A 261 -7.21 -6.78 -10.78
CA VAL A 261 -8.57 -7.12 -11.20
C VAL A 261 -8.61 -8.56 -11.67
N ASN A 262 -9.61 -9.32 -11.19
CA ASN A 262 -9.95 -10.65 -11.68
C ASN A 262 -11.35 -10.66 -12.32
N ASP A 263 -11.46 -11.20 -13.52
CA ASP A 263 -12.72 -11.42 -14.23
C ASP A 263 -13.37 -12.76 -13.82
N LEU A 264 -14.45 -12.62 -13.06
CA LEU A 264 -15.26 -13.70 -12.54
C LEU A 264 -16.52 -13.93 -13.38
N GLY A 265 -16.59 -13.37 -14.59
CA GLY A 265 -17.70 -13.47 -15.53
C GLY A 265 -18.58 -12.20 -15.49
N PRO A 266 -19.77 -12.23 -14.86
CA PRO A 266 -20.62 -11.04 -14.76
C PRO A 266 -20.03 -9.94 -13.85
N VAL A 267 -19.04 -10.29 -13.03
CA VAL A 267 -18.45 -9.41 -12.01
C VAL A 267 -16.92 -9.45 -12.11
N ARG A 268 -16.28 -8.31 -11.86
CA ARG A 268 -14.83 -8.13 -11.71
C ARG A 268 -14.56 -7.83 -10.25
N ARG A 269 -13.65 -8.57 -9.65
CA ARG A 269 -13.17 -8.30 -8.29
C ARG A 269 -11.90 -7.49 -8.36
N VAL A 270 -11.92 -6.31 -7.75
CA VAL A 270 -10.81 -5.36 -7.74
C VAL A 270 -10.24 -5.26 -6.35
N LYS A 271 -8.91 -5.25 -6.25
CA LYS A 271 -8.19 -4.95 -5.01
C LYS A 271 -7.12 -3.92 -5.27
N ALA A 272 -6.98 -3.00 -4.34
CA ALA A 272 -5.98 -1.95 -4.37
C ALA A 272 -5.34 -1.84 -3.00
N LEU A 273 -4.01 -1.91 -2.95
CA LEU A 273 -3.22 -1.75 -1.74
C LEU A 273 -2.14 -0.71 -1.97
N LYS A 274 -2.00 0.24 -1.05
CA LYS A 274 -0.84 1.13 -0.88
C LYS A 274 -0.34 0.99 0.57
N ILE A 275 0.93 0.71 0.74
CA ILE A 275 1.64 0.76 2.01
C ILE A 275 2.59 1.94 1.92
N VAL A 276 2.39 2.95 2.75
CA VAL A 276 3.18 4.18 2.74
C VAL A 276 3.69 4.50 4.13
N GLY A 277 4.99 4.78 4.25
CA GLY A 277 5.65 5.16 5.49
C GLY A 277 6.48 6.41 5.27
N PHE A 278 6.36 7.36 6.19
CA PHE A 278 7.07 8.64 6.10
C PHE A 278 8.23 8.69 7.07
N ARG A 279 9.28 9.44 6.69
CA ARG A 279 10.46 9.61 7.55
C ARG A 279 10.14 10.30 8.88
N GLN A 280 9.29 11.32 8.84
CA GLN A 280 8.87 12.00 10.05
C GLN A 280 7.49 11.49 10.45
N LYS A 281 7.39 10.94 11.67
CA LYS A 281 6.16 10.36 12.22
C LYS A 281 4.92 11.26 12.16
N ILE A 282 5.14 12.57 12.10
CA ILE A 282 4.04 13.54 11.99
C ILE A 282 3.31 13.44 10.65
N TRP A 283 3.98 12.94 9.59
CA TRP A 283 3.35 12.67 8.30
C TRP A 283 2.57 11.36 8.27
N ASP A 284 2.78 10.44 9.23
CA ASP A 284 1.95 9.23 9.33
C ASP A 284 0.49 9.60 9.64
N GLN A 285 0.22 10.77 10.24
CA GLN A 285 -1.14 11.29 10.42
C GLN A 285 -1.79 11.75 9.10
N VAL A 286 -1.00 12.08 8.07
CA VAL A 286 -1.54 12.45 6.74
C VAL A 286 -2.20 11.25 6.09
N THR A 287 -1.71 10.04 6.38
CA THR A 287 -2.21 8.82 5.74
C THR A 287 -3.67 8.50 6.08
N THR A 288 -4.16 8.90 7.26
CA THR A 288 -5.58 8.74 7.58
C THR A 288 -6.44 9.69 6.76
N LEU A 289 -5.89 10.85 6.39
CA LEU A 289 -6.57 11.87 5.60
C LEU A 289 -6.59 11.59 4.09
N VAL A 290 -5.91 10.52 3.62
CA VAL A 290 -5.87 10.15 2.19
C VAL A 290 -7.16 9.48 1.72
N ARG A 291 -8.00 8.97 2.63
CA ARG A 291 -9.21 8.21 2.28
C ARG A 291 -10.08 8.87 1.22
N PRO A 292 -10.39 10.19 1.25
CA PRO A 292 -11.23 10.81 0.23
C PRO A 292 -10.60 10.77 -1.18
N PHE A 293 -9.29 11.01 -1.26
CA PHE A 293 -8.53 10.97 -2.51
C PHE A 293 -8.43 9.54 -3.06
N TRP A 294 -8.17 8.58 -2.17
CA TRP A 294 -8.11 7.17 -2.51
C TRP A 294 -9.44 6.64 -3.02
N THR A 295 -10.54 6.90 -2.29
CA THR A 295 -11.89 6.49 -2.68
C THR A 295 -12.28 7.10 -4.02
N GLU A 296 -11.96 8.38 -4.27
CA GLU A 296 -12.24 9.01 -5.55
C GLU A 296 -11.47 8.36 -6.71
N TRP A 297 -10.20 8.04 -6.52
CA TRP A 297 -9.43 7.32 -7.54
C TRP A 297 -9.96 5.90 -7.78
N VAL A 298 -10.35 5.19 -6.71
CA VAL A 298 -10.99 3.87 -6.78
C VAL A 298 -12.32 3.91 -7.53
N ARG A 299 -13.12 4.97 -7.38
CA ARG A 299 -14.37 5.14 -8.16
C ARG A 299 -14.13 5.11 -9.66
N ARG A 300 -12.97 5.55 -10.16
CA ARG A 300 -12.70 5.47 -11.62
C ARG A 300 -12.52 4.05 -12.13
N ALA A 301 -12.28 3.07 -11.25
CA ALA A 301 -12.26 1.66 -11.62
C ALA A 301 -13.66 1.12 -12.00
N VAL A 302 -14.76 1.72 -11.53
CA VAL A 302 -16.12 1.25 -11.82
C VAL A 302 -16.78 1.97 -13.01
N GLU A 303 -16.01 2.79 -13.72
CA GLU A 303 -16.51 3.55 -14.86
C GLU A 303 -17.02 2.65 -15.99
N GLY A 304 -18.23 2.92 -16.48
CA GLY A 304 -18.92 2.09 -17.47
C GLY A 304 -19.62 0.85 -16.88
N GLY A 305 -19.53 0.63 -15.56
CA GLY A 305 -20.40 -0.29 -14.84
C GLY A 305 -21.75 0.32 -14.48
N SER A 306 -22.64 -0.51 -13.94
CA SER A 306 -23.93 -0.13 -13.36
C SER A 306 -24.14 -0.66 -11.94
N SER A 307 -23.22 -1.50 -11.45
CA SER A 307 -23.25 -2.06 -10.11
C SER A 307 -21.84 -2.19 -9.55
N SER A 308 -21.70 -1.84 -8.28
CA SER A 308 -20.51 -2.08 -7.48
C SER A 308 -20.89 -2.26 -6.02
N ARG A 309 -20.10 -3.05 -5.30
CA ARG A 309 -20.27 -3.30 -3.87
C ARG A 309 -18.91 -3.49 -3.20
N PRO A 310 -18.64 -2.85 -2.05
CA PRO A 310 -17.52 -3.23 -1.21
C PRO A 310 -17.61 -4.72 -0.89
N VAL A 311 -16.48 -5.41 -0.89
CA VAL A 311 -16.43 -6.73 -0.29
C VAL A 311 -16.22 -6.51 1.19
N GLU A 312 -17.13 -7.02 2.02
CA GLU A 312 -16.91 -7.06 3.47
C GLU A 312 -15.57 -7.76 3.69
N THR A 313 -14.57 -6.99 4.09
CA THR A 313 -13.33 -7.56 4.56
C THR A 313 -13.72 -8.25 5.86
N PRO A 314 -13.48 -9.56 6.05
CA PRO A 314 -13.46 -10.06 7.40
C PRO A 314 -12.36 -9.27 8.09
N GLY A 315 -12.75 -8.30 8.91
CA GLY A 315 -11.84 -7.75 9.88
C GLY A 315 -11.26 -8.93 10.68
N PRO A 316 -10.11 -8.77 11.35
CA PRO A 316 -9.89 -9.57 12.54
C PRO A 316 -11.03 -9.19 13.51
N GLY A 317 -12.18 -9.87 13.40
CA GLY A 317 -13.11 -9.96 14.50
C GLY A 317 -12.31 -10.46 15.71
N PRO A 318 -12.64 -10.00 16.92
CA PRO A 318 -11.84 -10.31 18.10
C PRO A 318 -11.65 -11.82 18.18
N ALA A 319 -10.39 -12.25 18.20
CA ALA A 319 -10.05 -13.61 18.54
C ALA A 319 -10.49 -13.82 19.99
N GLY A 320 -11.66 -14.41 20.16
CA GLY A 320 -12.17 -14.81 21.45
C GLY A 320 -13.19 -15.93 21.26
N PRO A 321 -12.98 -17.12 21.85
CA PRO A 321 -14.12 -17.96 22.15
C PRO A 321 -14.97 -17.23 23.20
N ASP A 322 -16.29 -17.39 23.12
CA ASP A 322 -17.27 -16.97 24.14
C ASP A 322 -16.68 -17.02 25.56
N LEU A 323 -16.48 -15.84 26.17
CA LEU A 323 -16.25 -15.71 27.60
C LEU A 323 -17.17 -14.63 28.15
N ASP A 324 -18.28 -15.13 28.68
CA ASP A 324 -19.07 -14.65 29.84
C ASP A 324 -18.81 -13.20 30.31
N PRO A 325 -19.82 -12.30 30.26
CA PRO A 325 -19.66 -10.90 30.67
C PRO A 325 -19.64 -10.79 32.20
N GLY A 326 -18.45 -10.85 32.81
CA GLY A 326 -18.38 -10.71 34.25
C GLY A 326 -17.01 -10.82 34.90
N ARG A 327 -16.08 -9.91 34.60
CA ARG A 327 -15.02 -9.48 35.56
C ARG A 327 -14.14 -8.36 35.02
N ALA A 328 -14.24 -7.17 35.61
CA ALA A 328 -13.13 -6.22 35.64
C ALA A 328 -12.18 -6.59 36.79
N PRO A 329 -10.87 -6.63 36.54
CA PRO A 329 -9.92 -5.92 37.41
C PRO A 329 -8.76 -5.32 36.59
N GLY A 330 -8.04 -4.28 36.95
CA GLY A 330 -7.77 -3.65 38.24
C GLY A 330 -6.35 -3.09 38.13
N HIS A 331 -6.14 -1.83 38.54
CA HIS A 331 -4.83 -1.19 38.61
C HIS A 331 -3.82 -2.03 39.41
N ASP A 332 -2.60 -2.21 38.89
CA ASP A 332 -1.39 -2.21 39.70
C ASP A 332 -0.14 -1.95 38.85
N ARG A 333 0.57 -0.86 39.19
CA ARG A 333 1.97 -0.61 38.81
C ARG A 333 2.86 -1.24 39.87
N PRO A 334 4.03 -1.76 39.46
CA PRO A 334 5.24 -1.59 40.25
C PRO A 334 6.26 -0.75 39.50
N SER A 335 6.93 0.10 40.26
CA SER A 335 8.09 0.88 39.87
C SER A 335 9.31 0.29 40.57
N GLY A 336 10.49 0.37 39.93
CA GLY A 336 11.78 0.30 40.61
C GLY A 336 12.84 -0.57 39.94
N GLY A 337 13.91 0.07 39.48
CA GLY A 337 15.21 -0.56 39.18
C GLY A 337 15.82 -0.21 37.83
N ARG A 338 16.37 1.01 37.66
CA ARG A 338 17.26 1.30 36.51
C ARG A 338 18.61 0.62 36.76
N ASN A 339 18.84 -0.51 36.09
CA ASN A 339 20.18 -1.00 35.81
C ASN A 339 20.56 -0.47 34.42
N LEU A 340 21.56 0.41 34.35
CA LEU A 340 22.08 0.95 33.09
C LEU A 340 23.24 0.05 32.61
N SER A 341 22.92 -1.11 32.01
CA SER A 341 23.89 -2.08 31.46
C SER A 341 24.21 -1.89 29.97
N TRP A 342 23.59 -0.91 29.30
CA TRP A 342 23.70 -0.73 27.84
C TRP A 342 24.96 0.01 27.36
N LEU A 343 25.89 0.38 28.26
CA LEU A 343 27.10 1.13 27.93
C LEU A 343 28.37 0.26 27.77
N GLU A 344 28.37 -1.00 28.19
CA GLU A 344 29.52 -1.91 27.99
C GLU A 344 29.78 -2.33 26.52
N PRO A 345 28.81 -2.34 25.56
CA PRO A 345 29.10 -2.71 24.16
C PRO A 345 29.80 -1.62 23.32
N ALA A 346 29.91 -0.38 23.81
CA ALA A 346 30.31 0.75 22.96
C ALA A 346 31.80 0.73 22.56
N GLU A 347 32.69 0.24 23.43
CA GLU A 347 34.14 0.20 23.16
C GLU A 347 34.48 -0.83 22.08
N ASP A 348 33.83 -1.99 22.08
CA ASP A 348 34.02 -3.04 21.07
C ASP A 348 33.55 -2.60 19.67
N TRP A 349 32.43 -1.86 19.60
CA TRP A 349 31.95 -1.29 18.35
C TRP A 349 32.84 -0.17 17.81
N ILE A 350 33.39 0.67 18.70
CA ILE A 350 34.34 1.71 18.32
C ILE A 350 35.63 1.07 17.78
N GLN A 351 36.13 0.02 18.43
CA GLN A 351 37.30 -0.71 17.97
C GLN A 351 37.05 -1.41 16.63
N PHE A 352 35.91 -2.09 16.48
CA PHE A 352 35.51 -2.72 15.22
C PHE A 352 35.40 -1.72 14.07
N ALA A 353 34.81 -0.54 14.30
CA ALA A 353 34.70 0.50 13.29
C ALA A 353 36.08 1.11 12.92
N ALA A 354 36.95 1.30 13.90
CA ALA A 354 38.32 1.77 13.69
C ALA A 354 39.16 0.75 12.90
N GLU A 355 39.01 -0.55 13.18
CA GLU A 355 39.72 -1.62 12.46
C GLU A 355 39.14 -1.85 11.05
N SER A 356 37.81 -1.75 10.89
CA SER A 356 37.15 -1.88 9.60
C SER A 356 37.51 -0.75 8.65
N SER A 357 37.60 0.49 9.15
CA SER A 357 37.98 1.65 8.35
C SER A 357 39.44 1.62 7.91
N ARG A 358 40.37 1.09 8.72
CA ARG A 358 41.79 0.93 8.34
C ARG A 358 41.99 0.11 7.07
N THR A 359 41.25 -0.98 6.88
CA THR A 359 41.31 -1.79 5.65
C THR A 359 41.01 -0.96 4.39
N TYR A 360 40.06 -0.03 4.46
CA TYR A 360 39.73 0.83 3.32
C TYR A 360 40.72 1.96 3.13
N VAL A 361 41.26 2.52 4.22
CA VAL A 361 42.35 3.51 4.15
C VAL A 361 43.58 2.89 3.49
N ASP A 362 43.99 1.69 3.90
CA ASP A 362 45.15 0.99 3.30
C ASP A 362 44.93 0.69 1.80
N LEU A 363 43.73 0.25 1.40
CA LEU A 363 43.41 -0.02 0.00
C LEU A 363 43.38 1.27 -0.85
N LEU A 364 42.96 2.40 -0.27
CA LEU A 364 42.96 3.70 -0.93
C LEU A 364 44.37 4.28 -1.01
N ASP A 365 45.20 4.10 0.03
CA ASP A 365 46.60 4.51 0.05
C ASP A 365 47.43 3.68 -0.94
N ASP A 366 47.17 2.37 -1.08
CA ASP A 366 47.77 1.53 -2.11
C ASP A 366 47.40 2.02 -3.53
N MET A 367 46.14 2.39 -3.74
CA MET A 367 45.68 2.96 -5.02
C MET A 367 46.32 4.32 -5.30
N ALA A 368 46.44 5.18 -4.28
CA ALA A 368 47.07 6.49 -4.39
C ALA A 368 48.58 6.36 -4.64
N GLY A 369 49.26 5.42 -3.97
CA GLY A 369 50.66 5.10 -4.17
C GLY A 369 50.94 4.56 -5.58
N ALA A 370 50.07 3.70 -6.11
CA ALA A 370 50.15 3.21 -7.48
C ALA A 370 49.92 4.34 -8.51
N ALA A 371 48.98 5.25 -8.24
CA ALA A 371 48.68 6.39 -9.12
C ALA A 371 49.85 7.39 -9.24
N MET A 372 50.74 7.44 -8.25
CA MET A 372 51.91 8.33 -8.23
C MET A 372 53.14 7.75 -8.93
N GLN A 373 53.08 6.51 -9.44
CA GLN A 373 54.19 5.92 -10.19
C GLN A 373 54.20 6.44 -11.64
N PRO A 374 55.39 6.73 -12.20
CA PRO A 374 55.52 7.35 -13.52
C PRO A 374 55.00 6.49 -14.69
N ASP A 375 54.80 5.18 -14.47
CA ASP A 375 54.46 4.21 -15.51
C ASP A 375 53.06 3.59 -15.34
N VAL A 376 52.20 4.18 -14.48
CA VAL A 376 50.89 3.61 -14.11
C VAL A 376 49.94 3.51 -15.30
N ARG A 377 49.31 2.34 -15.50
CA ARG A 377 48.30 2.15 -16.55
C ARG A 377 46.89 2.24 -15.98
N PRO A 378 45.90 2.69 -16.77
CA PRO A 378 44.49 2.71 -16.34
C PRO A 378 43.96 1.35 -15.85
N ALA A 379 44.48 0.25 -16.42
CA ALA A 379 44.12 -1.11 -16.01
C ALA A 379 44.57 -1.43 -14.57
N ASP A 380 45.66 -0.85 -14.10
CA ASP A 380 46.18 -1.07 -12.74
C ASP A 380 45.26 -0.38 -11.73
N LEU A 381 44.86 0.87 -12.01
CA LEU A 381 43.90 1.63 -11.19
C LEU A 381 42.52 0.95 -11.15
N LEU A 382 42.03 0.43 -12.28
CA LEU A 382 40.81 -0.37 -12.33
C LEU A 382 40.93 -1.66 -11.50
N GLY A 383 42.11 -2.28 -11.47
CA GLY A 383 42.40 -3.44 -10.62
C GLY A 383 42.37 -3.11 -9.12
N HIS A 384 42.77 -1.90 -8.72
CA HIS A 384 42.65 -1.42 -7.33
C HIS A 384 41.21 -1.05 -6.99
N GLN A 385 40.49 -0.35 -7.87
CA GLN A 385 39.07 -0.04 -7.69
C GLN A 385 38.23 -1.32 -7.54
N ARG A 386 38.47 -2.34 -8.37
CA ARG A 386 37.78 -3.63 -8.27
C ARG A 386 38.07 -4.35 -6.94
N ARG A 387 39.30 -4.24 -6.42
CA ARG A 387 39.65 -4.79 -5.10
C ARG A 387 38.89 -4.09 -3.98
N ILE A 388 38.79 -2.76 -4.02
CA ILE A 388 37.99 -1.97 -3.07
C ILE A 388 36.52 -2.38 -3.13
N PHE A 389 35.92 -2.43 -4.33
CA PHE A 389 34.52 -2.83 -4.51
C PHE A 389 34.24 -4.26 -4.08
N ASN A 390 35.15 -5.20 -4.37
CA ASN A 390 35.00 -6.59 -3.93
C ASN A 390 35.10 -6.72 -2.41
N GLN A 391 36.00 -5.97 -1.77
CA GLN A 391 36.11 -5.94 -0.31
C GLN A 391 34.84 -5.34 0.32
N LEU A 392 34.33 -4.25 -0.25
CA LEU A 392 33.06 -3.64 0.17
C LEU A 392 31.88 -4.60 0.03
N ALA A 393 31.75 -5.27 -1.11
CA ALA A 393 30.68 -6.24 -1.35
C ALA A 393 30.77 -7.43 -0.36
N ARG A 394 31.99 -7.89 -0.05
CA ARG A 394 32.22 -8.96 0.93
C ARG A 394 31.83 -8.51 2.33
N ASP A 395 32.31 -7.35 2.78
CA ASP A 395 32.01 -6.82 4.12
C ASP A 395 30.51 -6.50 4.25
N TRP A 396 29.88 -5.98 3.20
CA TRP A 396 28.43 -5.77 3.14
C TRP A 396 27.66 -7.08 3.26
N SER A 397 28.07 -8.13 2.54
CA SER A 397 27.43 -9.44 2.65
C SER A 397 27.58 -10.06 4.04
N GLN A 398 28.75 -9.88 4.68
CA GLN A 398 28.99 -10.36 6.04
C GLN A 398 28.18 -9.56 7.08
N ALA A 399 28.11 -8.24 6.93
CA ALA A 399 27.28 -7.38 7.78
C ALA A 399 25.80 -7.71 7.64
N TRP A 400 25.32 -7.99 6.42
CA TRP A 400 23.96 -8.42 6.16
C TRP A 400 23.64 -9.76 6.84
N VAL A 401 24.50 -10.76 6.68
CA VAL A 401 24.31 -12.08 7.31
C VAL A 401 24.39 -11.99 8.83
N HIS A 402 25.33 -11.23 9.37
CA HIS A 402 25.44 -10.97 10.82
C HIS A 402 24.22 -10.22 11.35
N GLY A 403 23.76 -9.19 10.63
CA GLY A 403 22.57 -8.42 10.96
C GLY A 403 21.30 -9.28 10.99
N MET A 404 21.14 -10.19 10.02
CA MET A 404 20.04 -11.15 10.02
C MET A 404 20.13 -12.15 11.19
N GLY A 405 21.34 -12.59 11.55
CA GLY A 405 21.55 -13.43 12.74
C GLY A 405 21.24 -12.69 14.05
N LEU A 406 21.64 -11.42 14.13
CA LEU A 406 21.39 -10.54 15.27
C LEU A 406 19.91 -10.22 15.45
N LEU A 407 19.15 -10.05 14.37
CA LEU A 407 17.70 -9.85 14.46
C LEU A 407 17.00 -11.06 15.10
N GLY A 408 17.50 -12.28 14.85
CA GLY A 408 17.05 -13.48 15.56
C GLY A 408 17.39 -13.44 17.05
N GLN A 409 18.65 -13.12 17.38
CA GLN A 409 19.10 -13.02 18.77
C GLN A 409 18.39 -11.91 19.58
N ILE A 410 18.14 -10.75 18.97
CA ILE A 410 17.41 -9.63 19.59
C ILE A 410 15.94 -9.99 19.79
N ALA A 411 15.34 -10.74 18.86
CA ALA A 411 13.98 -11.23 18.99
C ALA A 411 13.84 -12.27 20.13
N ASP A 412 14.87 -13.08 20.35
CA ASP A 412 14.88 -14.14 21.36
C ASP A 412 15.31 -13.66 22.77
N GLU A 413 16.28 -12.74 22.86
CA GLU A 413 16.95 -12.36 24.12
C GLU A 413 16.68 -10.90 24.54
N GLY A 414 16.08 -10.08 23.67
CA GLY A 414 15.77 -8.67 23.93
C GLY A 414 16.97 -7.73 23.78
N LEU A 415 16.69 -6.47 23.41
CA LEU A 415 17.69 -5.45 23.07
C LEU A 415 18.58 -5.03 24.26
N GLU A 416 18.18 -5.39 25.48
CA GLU A 416 18.87 -5.10 26.75
C GLU A 416 20.13 -5.94 27.02
N HIS A 417 20.34 -7.04 26.28
CA HIS A 417 21.53 -7.91 26.42
C HIS A 417 22.78 -7.38 25.69
N GLY A 418 22.66 -6.29 24.94
CA GLY A 418 23.76 -5.74 24.14
C GLY A 418 24.05 -6.57 22.89
N VAL A 419 24.66 -5.94 21.89
CA VAL A 419 24.94 -6.55 20.59
C VAL A 419 26.43 -6.48 20.34
N ALA A 420 27.10 -7.61 20.15
CA ALA A 420 28.53 -7.66 19.85
C ALA A 420 28.79 -7.44 18.34
N PRO A 421 29.90 -6.77 17.96
CA PRO A 421 30.29 -6.63 16.56
C PRO A 421 30.65 -8.00 15.93
N PRO A 422 30.55 -8.15 14.59
CA PRO A 422 30.87 -9.39 13.92
C PRO A 422 32.33 -9.80 14.12
N ASP A 423 32.58 -11.07 14.50
CA ASP A 423 33.93 -11.60 14.63
C ASP A 423 34.51 -11.94 13.24
N ARG A 424 35.67 -11.36 12.91
CA ARG A 424 36.36 -11.59 11.62
C ARG A 424 37.15 -12.90 11.59
N SER A 425 37.21 -13.65 12.69
CA SER A 425 37.85 -14.98 12.71
C SER A 425 36.94 -16.03 12.05
N GLY A 426 37.22 -16.35 10.78
CA GLY A 426 36.36 -17.21 9.96
C GLY A 426 36.15 -18.61 10.54
N ALA A 427 34.88 -19.03 10.66
CA ALA A 427 34.47 -20.42 10.72
C ALA A 427 33.06 -20.60 10.11
N THR A 428 32.95 -21.60 9.25
CA THR A 428 31.72 -22.19 8.68
C THR A 428 30.63 -22.40 9.73
N PHE A 429 29.43 -21.84 9.48
CA PHE A 429 28.23 -22.23 10.21
C PHE A 429 27.46 -23.28 9.39
N THR A 430 27.63 -24.54 9.78
CA THR A 430 26.75 -25.65 9.40
C THR A 430 25.40 -25.47 10.07
N ALA A 431 24.33 -25.49 9.27
CA ALA A 431 22.96 -25.66 9.75
C ALA A 431 22.87 -26.92 10.59
N ALA A 432 22.77 -26.76 11.92
CA ALA A 432 22.46 -27.83 12.84
C ALA A 432 21.10 -27.52 13.47
N ALA A 433 20.09 -28.19 12.95
CA ALA A 433 18.84 -28.40 13.64
C ALA A 433 19.12 -28.95 15.05
N SER A 434 18.64 -28.25 16.07
CA SER A 434 18.45 -28.83 17.39
C SER A 434 17.19 -28.22 18.00
N GLY A 435 16.14 -29.05 18.07
CA GLY A 435 14.92 -28.72 18.78
C GLY A 435 15.12 -28.81 20.28
N VAL A 436 14.40 -27.96 21.01
CA VAL A 436 14.01 -28.17 22.40
C VAL A 436 12.52 -27.82 22.50
N PRO A 437 11.70 -28.64 23.18
CA PRO A 437 10.24 -28.61 23.06
C PRO A 437 9.60 -27.67 24.09
N GLY A 438 8.41 -27.16 23.74
CA GLY A 438 7.36 -26.88 24.71
C GLY A 438 7.15 -25.42 25.10
N ARG A 439 6.51 -24.65 24.20
CA ARG A 439 5.37 -23.79 24.57
C ARG A 439 4.53 -23.52 23.31
N THR A 440 3.49 -24.32 23.11
CA THR A 440 2.55 -24.19 21.99
C THR A 440 1.80 -22.87 22.08
N VAL A 441 2.25 -21.90 21.30
CA VAL A 441 1.39 -20.83 20.77
C VAL A 441 0.62 -21.45 19.61
N PRO A 442 -0.71 -21.27 19.49
CA PRO A 442 -1.46 -21.80 18.36
C PRO A 442 -0.87 -21.26 17.06
N ALA A 443 -0.50 -22.17 16.14
CA ALA A 443 0.28 -21.90 14.94
C ALA A 443 -0.47 -21.15 13.82
N ASP A 444 -1.53 -20.40 14.12
CA ASP A 444 -2.54 -20.09 13.10
C ASP A 444 -2.59 -18.65 12.58
N GLN A 445 -1.83 -17.68 13.12
CA GLN A 445 -2.05 -16.26 12.73
C GLN A 445 -0.84 -15.32 12.63
N ALA A 446 0.41 -15.77 12.79
CA ALA A 446 1.59 -14.93 12.53
C ALA A 446 2.32 -15.41 11.26
N GLY A 447 2.36 -14.59 10.22
CA GLY A 447 3.18 -14.82 9.02
C GLY A 447 2.49 -15.47 7.81
N ALA A 448 1.21 -15.83 7.89
CA ALA A 448 0.49 -16.43 6.75
C ALA A 448 -0.16 -15.36 5.85
N GLU A 449 0.23 -15.33 4.57
CA GLU A 449 -0.35 -14.46 3.54
C GLU A 449 -1.37 -15.24 2.70
N GLY A 450 -2.42 -14.58 2.20
CA GLY A 450 -3.47 -15.31 1.48
C GLY A 450 -4.40 -14.48 0.62
N THR A 451 -5.13 -15.19 -0.25
CA THR A 451 -6.14 -14.62 -1.15
C THR A 451 -7.35 -15.55 -1.25
N THR A 452 -8.52 -15.01 -1.55
CA THR A 452 -9.75 -15.77 -1.74
C THR A 452 -10.19 -15.66 -3.19
N VAL A 453 -10.37 -16.79 -3.85
CA VAL A 453 -10.80 -16.89 -5.26
C VAL A 453 -12.22 -17.47 -5.31
N PRO A 454 -13.23 -16.65 -5.62
CA PRO A 454 -14.58 -17.16 -5.81
C PRO A 454 -14.64 -18.02 -7.07
N LEU A 455 -15.21 -19.22 -6.96
CA LEU A 455 -15.38 -20.14 -8.08
C LEU A 455 -16.85 -20.51 -8.21
N LEU A 456 -17.36 -20.44 -9.44
CA LEU A 456 -18.72 -20.89 -9.76
C LEU A 456 -18.81 -22.41 -9.54
N ASP A 457 -19.94 -22.85 -8.99
CA ASP A 457 -20.29 -24.27 -8.75
C ASP A 457 -19.34 -25.06 -7.83
N LEU A 458 -18.54 -24.38 -7.01
CA LEU A 458 -17.67 -25.01 -6.02
C LEU A 458 -18.48 -25.64 -4.88
N ARG A 459 -18.18 -26.89 -4.57
CA ARG A 459 -18.80 -27.66 -3.47
C ARG A 459 -17.86 -27.75 -2.27
N PRO A 460 -18.39 -27.92 -1.05
CA PRO A 460 -17.57 -28.05 0.16
C PRO A 460 -16.50 -29.16 0.09
N ASP A 461 -16.84 -30.28 -0.56
CA ASP A 461 -15.98 -31.48 -0.64
C ASP A 461 -15.07 -31.49 -1.88
N ASP A 462 -15.09 -30.43 -2.70
CA ASP A 462 -14.19 -30.33 -3.85
C ASP A 462 -12.73 -30.17 -3.39
N ALA A 463 -11.80 -30.78 -4.13
CA ALA A 463 -10.37 -30.70 -3.87
C ALA A 463 -9.71 -29.79 -4.92
N PRO A 464 -9.68 -28.46 -4.70
CA PRO A 464 -9.13 -27.52 -5.66
C PRO A 464 -7.63 -27.76 -5.86
N ALA A 465 -7.20 -27.77 -7.12
CA ALA A 465 -5.78 -27.87 -7.49
C ALA A 465 -5.27 -26.49 -7.90
N VAL A 466 -4.11 -26.10 -7.36
CA VAL A 466 -3.46 -24.82 -7.64
C VAL A 466 -2.21 -25.08 -8.47
N SER A 467 -1.90 -24.21 -9.42
CA SER A 467 -0.64 -24.23 -10.16
C SER A 467 0.52 -23.72 -9.28
N ASP A 468 1.75 -23.83 -9.79
CA ASP A 468 2.81 -22.96 -9.27
C ASP A 468 2.37 -21.50 -9.43
N LEU A 469 2.71 -20.65 -8.45
CA LEU A 469 2.54 -19.20 -8.59
C LEU A 469 3.88 -18.57 -8.96
N VAL A 470 3.86 -17.68 -9.93
CA VAL A 470 5.05 -17.02 -10.48
C VAL A 470 4.95 -15.53 -10.22
N SER A 471 6.00 -14.93 -9.67
CA SER A 471 6.06 -13.48 -9.47
C SER A 471 6.04 -12.77 -10.82
N ILE A 472 5.28 -11.67 -10.90
CA ILE A 472 5.28 -10.78 -12.06
C ILE A 472 6.47 -9.81 -12.06
N GLU A 473 7.27 -9.80 -11.00
CA GLU A 473 8.42 -8.91 -10.90
C GLU A 473 9.61 -9.42 -11.73
N ALA A 474 10.45 -8.49 -12.17
CA ALA A 474 11.69 -8.82 -12.86
C ALA A 474 12.54 -9.85 -12.07
N GLY A 475 12.83 -11.00 -12.67
CA GLY A 475 13.55 -12.12 -12.03
C GLY A 475 12.66 -13.23 -11.46
N GLY A 476 11.32 -13.07 -11.50
CA GLY A 476 10.31 -14.12 -11.47
C GLY A 476 10.52 -15.26 -10.48
N ALA A 477 10.47 -14.97 -9.17
CA ALA A 477 10.45 -16.00 -8.14
C ALA A 477 9.22 -16.92 -8.30
N ARG A 478 9.33 -18.19 -7.87
CA ARG A 478 8.27 -19.19 -7.98
C ARG A 478 7.92 -19.78 -6.63
N ILE A 479 6.63 -19.82 -6.32
CA ILE A 479 6.05 -20.58 -5.21
C ILE A 479 5.53 -21.91 -5.78
N PRO A 480 6.12 -23.06 -5.42
CA PRO A 480 5.62 -24.35 -5.86
C PRO A 480 4.20 -24.60 -5.37
N ALA A 481 3.37 -25.25 -6.19
CA ALA A 481 1.99 -25.62 -5.83
C ALA A 481 1.88 -26.34 -4.47
N ALA A 482 2.85 -27.20 -4.16
CA ALA A 482 2.89 -27.97 -2.92
C ALA A 482 3.09 -27.11 -1.65
N SER A 483 3.54 -25.86 -1.80
CA SER A 483 3.72 -24.90 -0.71
C SER A 483 2.49 -24.03 -0.48
N ILE A 484 1.40 -24.25 -1.23
CA ILE A 484 0.18 -23.45 -1.19
C ILE A 484 -0.93 -24.29 -0.56
N ALA A 485 -1.41 -23.85 0.59
CA ALA A 485 -2.61 -24.42 1.19
C ALA A 485 -3.84 -23.88 0.47
N ALA A 486 -4.64 -24.77 -0.11
CA ALA A 486 -5.92 -24.43 -0.74
C ALA A 486 -7.06 -25.06 0.04
N THR A 487 -7.97 -24.24 0.56
CA THR A 487 -9.13 -24.69 1.31
C THR A 487 -10.42 -24.11 0.74
N VAL A 488 -11.47 -24.92 0.67
CA VAL A 488 -12.80 -24.44 0.29
C VAL A 488 -13.42 -23.75 1.51
N THR A 489 -13.86 -22.51 1.34
CA THR A 489 -14.48 -21.70 2.39
C THR A 489 -15.82 -21.14 1.91
N PRO A 490 -16.84 -21.07 2.78
CA PRO A 490 -18.09 -20.38 2.45
C PRO A 490 -17.85 -18.91 2.03
N LEU A 491 -18.61 -18.43 1.05
CA LEU A 491 -18.60 -17.04 0.61
C LEU A 491 -20.02 -16.64 0.15
N GLY A 492 -20.75 -15.90 0.99
CA GLY A 492 -22.16 -15.58 0.75
C GLY A 492 -23.01 -16.86 0.65
N GLU A 493 -23.81 -16.99 -0.41
CA GLU A 493 -24.59 -18.20 -0.72
C GLU A 493 -23.76 -19.31 -1.40
N GLY A 494 -22.49 -19.05 -1.72
CA GLY A 494 -21.60 -19.95 -2.45
C GLY A 494 -20.34 -20.34 -1.68
N HIS A 495 -19.34 -20.80 -2.43
CA HIS A 495 -18.02 -21.15 -1.89
C HIS A 495 -16.91 -20.45 -2.69
N ALA A 496 -15.77 -20.30 -2.04
CA ALA A 496 -14.54 -19.81 -2.63
C ALA A 496 -13.36 -20.69 -2.21
N VAL A 497 -12.27 -20.63 -2.97
CA VAL A 497 -11.01 -21.24 -2.56
C VAL A 497 -10.17 -20.19 -1.86
N ARG A 498 -9.86 -20.41 -0.59
CA ARG A 498 -8.88 -19.64 0.17
C ARG A 498 -7.50 -20.26 -0.04
N LEU A 499 -6.59 -19.46 -0.58
CA LEU A 499 -5.19 -19.81 -0.78
C LEU A 499 -4.35 -19.15 0.31
N ARG A 500 -3.45 -19.91 0.94
CA ARG A 500 -2.52 -19.40 1.95
C ARG A 500 -1.12 -19.96 1.74
N VAL A 501 -0.13 -19.13 2.02
CA VAL A 501 1.28 -19.52 2.06
C VAL A 501 1.91 -18.98 3.35
N ASP A 502 3.01 -19.59 3.77
CA ASP A 502 3.90 -18.94 4.74
C ASP A 502 4.61 -17.77 4.07
N GLY A 503 4.18 -16.55 4.37
CA GLY A 503 4.70 -15.31 3.78
C GLY A 503 6.14 -15.00 4.15
N THR A 504 6.68 -15.62 5.22
CA THR A 504 8.08 -15.43 5.61
C THR A 504 9.06 -16.15 4.68
N SER A 505 8.60 -17.23 4.05
CA SER A 505 9.39 -18.07 3.14
C SER A 505 9.54 -17.51 1.72
N TRP A 506 8.76 -16.49 1.33
CA TRP A 506 8.70 -15.98 -0.05
C TRP A 506 9.00 -14.50 -0.11
N SER A 507 9.66 -14.04 -1.19
CA SER A 507 9.90 -12.61 -1.40
C SER A 507 8.58 -11.84 -1.47
N PRO A 508 8.54 -10.58 -1.04
CA PRO A 508 7.39 -9.74 -1.31
C PRO A 508 7.12 -9.64 -2.81
N GLY A 509 5.88 -9.37 -3.17
CA GLY A 509 5.49 -9.19 -4.57
C GLY A 509 4.17 -9.86 -4.91
N LEU A 510 3.72 -9.66 -6.15
CA LEU A 510 2.48 -10.24 -6.67
C LEU A 510 2.79 -11.50 -7.46
N TYR A 511 2.20 -12.60 -7.00
CA TYR A 511 2.32 -13.90 -7.61
C TYR A 511 1.03 -14.27 -8.33
N VAL A 512 1.18 -14.75 -9.57
CA VAL A 512 0.07 -15.12 -10.44
C VAL A 512 0.12 -16.60 -10.81
N GLY A 513 -1.06 -17.18 -10.99
CA GLY A 513 -1.22 -18.57 -11.41
C GLY A 513 -2.69 -18.91 -11.57
N GLU A 514 -3.04 -20.18 -11.37
CA GLU A 514 -4.39 -20.68 -11.61
C GLU A 514 -4.86 -21.62 -10.52
N VAL A 515 -6.17 -21.63 -10.29
CA VAL A 515 -6.85 -22.62 -9.47
C VAL A 515 -7.95 -23.30 -10.29
N VAL A 516 -8.02 -24.63 -10.16
CA VAL A 516 -9.03 -25.46 -10.79
C VAL A 516 -9.88 -26.08 -9.70
N ALA A 517 -11.19 -25.77 -9.69
CA ALA A 517 -12.12 -26.27 -8.67
C ALA A 517 -12.14 -27.79 -8.57
N ARG A 518 -12.17 -28.46 -9.73
CA ARG A 518 -12.22 -29.92 -9.87
C ARG A 518 -11.65 -30.35 -11.22
N PRO A 519 -11.15 -31.58 -11.38
CA PRO A 519 -10.62 -32.07 -12.65
C PRO A 519 -11.58 -31.82 -13.82
N GLY A 520 -11.09 -31.14 -14.87
CA GLY A 520 -11.87 -30.80 -16.06
C GLY A 520 -12.66 -29.48 -16.00
N ALA A 521 -12.68 -28.78 -14.85
CA ALA A 521 -13.22 -27.42 -14.77
C ALA A 521 -12.27 -26.40 -15.45
N ALA A 522 -12.83 -25.28 -15.91
CA ALA A 522 -12.02 -24.18 -16.42
C ALA A 522 -11.16 -23.59 -15.27
N PRO A 523 -9.86 -23.31 -15.51
CA PRO A 523 -9.04 -22.63 -14.52
C PRO A 523 -9.54 -21.21 -14.27
N ALA A 524 -9.43 -20.76 -13.04
CA ALA A 524 -9.62 -19.37 -12.65
C ALA A 524 -8.27 -18.73 -12.31
N PRO A 525 -8.05 -17.45 -12.69
CA PRO A 525 -6.82 -16.76 -12.36
C PRO A 525 -6.69 -16.59 -10.84
N VAL A 526 -5.44 -16.70 -10.37
CA VAL A 526 -5.04 -16.48 -8.98
C VAL A 526 -4.09 -15.29 -8.96
N GLN A 527 -4.34 -14.38 -8.03
CA GLN A 527 -3.45 -13.26 -7.70
C GLN A 527 -3.25 -13.23 -6.19
N LEU A 528 -2.02 -13.48 -5.75
CA LEU A 528 -1.60 -13.53 -4.34
C LEU A 528 -0.46 -12.52 -4.12
N TYR A 529 -0.70 -11.53 -3.27
CA TYR A 529 0.34 -10.59 -2.87
C TYR A 529 0.99 -11.04 -1.55
N ILE A 530 2.31 -11.04 -1.51
CA ILE A 530 3.10 -11.25 -0.30
C ILE A 530 3.59 -9.89 0.17
N SER A 531 3.09 -9.42 1.31
CA SER A 531 3.40 -8.09 1.83
C SER A 531 4.60 -8.08 2.76
N ARG A 532 4.74 -9.15 3.57
CA ARG A 532 5.64 -9.22 4.74
C ARG A 532 5.39 -8.11 5.76
N THR A 533 4.16 -7.60 5.81
CA THR A 533 3.76 -6.64 6.83
C THR A 533 3.34 -7.35 8.09
N THR A 534 3.53 -6.67 9.22
CA THR A 534 3.00 -7.08 10.52
C THR A 534 2.12 -5.96 11.04
N GLU A 535 0.92 -6.30 11.50
CA GLU A 535 0.03 -5.34 12.15
C GLU A 535 0.61 -4.95 13.52
N VAL A 536 0.50 -3.67 13.87
CA VAL A 536 1.07 -3.09 15.11
C VAL A 536 0.15 -3.29 16.30
#